data_AF-A0A1I7NCJ7-F1
#
_entry.id   AF-A0A1I7NCJ7-F1
#
_cell.length_a   1.000
_cell.length_b   1.000
_cell.length_c   1.000
_cell.angle_alpha   90.00
_cell.angle_beta   90.00
_cell.angle_gamma   90.00
#
_symmetry.space_group_name_H-M   'P 1'
#
loop_
_entity.id
_entity.type
_entity.pdbx_description
1 polymer ?
#
loop_
_entity_poly.entity_id
_entity_poly.type
_entity_poly.pdbx_seq_one_letter_code
_entity_poly.pdbx_strand_id
1 'polypeptide(L)'
;MEMEQQTTLAATLEDESAHAFDSTVARIWRVFWILLIVTLVEIALATVHYFTGMPPVLLRNVIFLSLTLVKAFYIVAEFMHLRHEVKNLILSIMIPLLLFIWFITAFLTDGNSWRVDRERRVTQTEQVSPAP
;
A
#
# COMPACT_ATOMS: atom_id res chain seq x y z
N MET A 1 27.16 14.69 46.18
CA MET A 1 26.61 13.33 46.05
C MET A 1 25.29 13.30 45.30
N GLU A 2 24.23 14.00 45.72
CA GLU A 2 22.93 13.95 45.00
C GLU A 2 22.97 14.61 43.60
N MET A 3 23.71 15.72 43.43
CA MET A 3 23.83 16.37 42.10
C MET A 3 24.62 15.56 41.08
N GLU A 4 25.68 14.85 41.49
CA GLU A 4 26.48 14.01 40.58
C GLU A 4 25.68 12.80 40.07
N GLN A 5 24.81 12.25 40.93
CA GLN A 5 23.92 11.14 40.57
C GLN A 5 22.85 11.59 39.57
N GLN A 6 22.30 12.81 39.71
CA GLN A 6 21.37 13.37 38.72
C GLN A 6 22.02 13.64 37.37
N THR A 7 23.26 14.15 37.34
CA THR A 7 23.97 14.41 36.09
C THR A 7 24.36 13.13 35.36
N THR A 8 24.78 12.08 36.09
CA THR A 8 25.05 10.78 35.46
C THR A 8 23.78 10.10 34.97
N LEU A 9 22.67 10.19 35.71
CA LEU A 9 21.38 9.63 35.28
C LEU A 9 20.86 10.35 34.02
N ALA A 10 20.90 11.69 34.00
CA ALA A 10 20.52 12.47 32.82
C ALA A 10 21.38 12.12 31.58
N ALA A 11 22.71 12.05 31.74
CA ALA A 11 23.61 11.71 30.64
C ALA A 11 23.36 10.28 30.10
N THR A 12 23.04 9.31 30.96
CA THR A 12 22.71 7.95 30.51
C THR A 12 21.38 7.85 29.76
N LEU A 13 20.38 8.69 30.11
CA LEU A 13 19.09 8.71 29.41
C LEU A 13 19.18 9.38 28.03
N GLU A 14 19.99 10.43 27.93
CA GLU A 14 20.27 11.09 26.65
C GLU A 14 21.02 10.17 25.69
N ASP A 15 22.01 9.41 26.17
CA ASP A 15 22.78 8.46 25.36
C ASP A 15 21.95 7.25 24.89
N GLU A 16 21.14 6.66 25.78
CA GLU A 16 20.26 5.52 25.44
C GLU A 16 19.18 5.92 24.41
N SER A 17 18.57 7.11 24.58
CA SER A 17 17.54 7.61 23.66
C SER A 17 18.11 8.01 22.29
N ALA A 18 19.29 8.62 22.25
CA ALA A 18 19.99 8.95 21.01
C ALA A 18 20.37 7.68 20.22
N HIS A 19 20.92 6.66 20.90
CA HIS A 19 21.29 5.40 20.27
C HIS A 19 20.09 4.60 19.74
N ALA A 20 18.96 4.63 20.44
CA ALA A 20 17.73 3.98 19.99
C ALA A 20 17.14 4.64 18.72
N PHE A 21 17.16 5.97 18.65
CA PHE A 21 16.63 6.73 17.51
C PHE A 21 17.43 6.49 16.23
N ASP A 22 18.76 6.59 16.31
CA ASP A 22 19.65 6.39 15.15
C ASP A 22 19.52 4.99 14.54
N SER A 23 19.34 3.97 15.40
CA SER A 23 19.18 2.58 14.95
C SER A 23 17.89 2.37 14.12
N THR A 24 16.83 3.10 14.44
CA THR A 24 15.54 3.03 13.74
C THR A 24 15.61 3.76 12.39
N VAL A 25 16.16 4.97 12.39
CA VAL A 25 16.32 5.79 11.17
C VAL A 25 17.23 5.07 10.16
N ALA A 26 18.32 4.46 10.62
CA ALA A 26 19.22 3.70 9.75
C ALA A 26 18.54 2.50 9.07
N ARG A 27 17.58 1.85 9.76
CA ARG A 27 16.85 0.70 9.21
C ARG A 27 15.82 1.13 8.17
N ILE A 28 15.11 2.23 8.41
CA ILE A 28 14.19 2.84 7.44
C ILE A 28 14.93 3.21 6.16
N TRP A 29 16.09 3.84 6.26
CA TRP A 29 16.91 4.21 5.10
C TRP A 29 17.36 2.99 4.29
N ARG A 30 17.70 1.89 4.95
CA ARG A 30 18.06 0.64 4.28
C ARG A 30 16.90 0.09 3.46
N VAL A 31 15.70 0.02 4.04
CA VAL A 31 14.51 -0.50 3.36
C VAL A 31 14.03 0.45 2.27
N PHE A 32 14.12 1.76 2.48
CA PHE A 32 13.85 2.76 1.45
C PHE A 32 14.70 2.51 0.19
N TRP A 33 16.01 2.31 0.34
CA TRP A 33 16.88 2.02 -0.80
C TRP A 33 16.53 0.70 -1.49
N ILE A 34 16.23 -0.36 -0.73
CA ILE A 34 15.80 -1.65 -1.31
C ILE A 34 14.53 -1.46 -2.15
N LEU A 35 13.52 -0.79 -1.59
CA LEU A 35 12.24 -0.53 -2.24
C LEU A 35 12.40 0.36 -3.48
N LEU A 36 13.27 1.37 -3.40
CA LEU A 36 13.58 2.25 -4.52
C LEU A 36 14.19 1.47 -5.69
N ILE A 37 15.18 0.61 -5.41
CA ILE A 37 15.82 -0.24 -6.43
C ILE A 37 14.79 -1.19 -7.05
N VAL A 38 13.96 -1.85 -6.24
CA VAL A 38 12.89 -2.73 -6.76
C VAL A 38 11.93 -1.96 -7.66
N THR A 39 11.55 -0.74 -7.28
CA THR A 39 10.66 0.13 -8.07
C THR A 39 11.32 0.56 -9.39
N LEU A 40 12.61 0.90 -9.36
CA LEU A 40 13.36 1.23 -10.57
C LEU A 40 13.46 0.02 -11.52
N VAL A 41 13.65 -1.17 -10.99
CA VAL A 41 13.65 -2.42 -11.78
C VAL A 41 12.27 -2.66 -12.40
N GLU A 42 11.18 -2.47 -11.64
CA GLU A 42 9.81 -2.56 -12.18
C GLU A 42 9.64 -1.58 -13.37
N ILE A 43 10.00 -0.31 -13.21
CA ILE A 43 9.85 0.68 -14.28
C ILE A 43 10.72 0.33 -15.49
N ALA A 44 11.97 -0.08 -15.28
CA ALA A 44 12.85 -0.51 -16.38
C ALA A 44 12.26 -1.70 -17.14
N LEU A 45 11.69 -2.69 -16.44
CA LEU A 45 11.04 -3.84 -17.06
C LEU A 45 9.77 -3.43 -17.83
N ALA A 46 8.99 -2.46 -17.32
CA ALA A 46 7.86 -1.88 -18.05
C ALA A 46 8.32 -1.19 -19.34
N THR A 47 9.37 -0.37 -19.26
CA THR A 47 9.91 0.38 -20.39
C THR A 47 10.48 -0.54 -21.47
N VAL A 48 11.27 -1.56 -21.11
CA VAL A 48 11.80 -2.54 -22.07
C VAL A 48 10.67 -3.26 -22.81
N HIS A 49 9.62 -3.68 -22.10
CA HIS A 49 8.46 -4.30 -22.72
C HIS A 49 7.74 -3.36 -23.69
N TYR A 50 7.58 -2.09 -23.34
CA TYR A 50 6.94 -1.10 -24.20
C TYR A 50 7.66 -0.94 -25.55
N PHE A 51 9.00 -0.98 -25.54
CA PHE A 51 9.79 -0.82 -26.76
C PHE A 51 10.03 -2.11 -27.55
N THR A 52 10.12 -3.28 -26.90
CA THR A 52 10.51 -4.54 -27.55
C THR A 52 9.37 -5.54 -27.71
N GLY A 53 8.23 -5.34 -27.04
CA GLY A 53 7.10 -6.27 -27.05
C GLY A 53 7.36 -7.62 -26.35
N MET A 54 8.57 -7.85 -25.83
CA MET A 54 8.95 -9.00 -25.00
C MET A 54 9.24 -8.54 -23.57
N PRO A 55 8.97 -9.34 -22.52
CA PRO A 55 8.38 -10.68 -22.51
C PRO A 55 6.84 -10.69 -22.67
N PRO A 56 6.21 -11.88 -22.81
CA PRO A 56 4.75 -12.01 -22.89
C PRO A 56 4.04 -11.29 -21.75
N VAL A 57 2.91 -10.66 -22.07
CA VAL A 57 2.08 -9.86 -21.14
C VAL A 57 1.78 -10.61 -19.83
N LEU A 58 1.48 -11.90 -19.94
CA LEU A 58 1.22 -12.77 -18.77
C LEU A 58 2.42 -12.91 -17.85
N LEU A 59 3.61 -13.20 -18.40
CA LEU A 59 4.84 -13.37 -17.61
C LEU A 59 5.17 -12.07 -16.88
N ARG A 60 5.10 -10.93 -17.59
CA ARG A 60 5.31 -9.60 -17.02
C ARG A 60 4.33 -9.33 -15.88
N ASN A 61 3.04 -9.58 -16.07
CA ASN A 61 2.03 -9.32 -15.04
C ASN A 61 2.30 -10.14 -13.77
N VAL A 62 2.71 -11.40 -13.90
CA VAL A 62 3.07 -12.24 -12.75
C VAL A 62 4.30 -11.70 -12.03
N ILE A 63 5.33 -11.27 -12.77
CA ILE A 63 6.55 -10.68 -12.20
C ILE A 63 6.21 -9.38 -11.46
N PHE A 64 5.49 -8.45 -12.11
CA PHE A 64 5.08 -7.19 -11.49
C PHE A 64 4.23 -7.40 -10.24
N LEU A 65 3.27 -8.32 -10.30
CA LEU A 65 2.45 -8.65 -9.14
C LEU A 65 3.32 -9.18 -7.99
N SER A 66 4.27 -10.06 -8.29
CA SER A 66 5.19 -10.63 -7.30
C SER A 66 6.10 -9.57 -6.68
N LEU A 67 6.70 -8.69 -7.49
CA LEU A 67 7.55 -7.59 -7.01
C LEU A 67 6.76 -6.60 -6.15
N THR A 68 5.53 -6.29 -6.55
CA THR A 68 4.61 -5.45 -5.78
C THR A 68 4.22 -6.10 -4.44
N LEU A 69 4.01 -7.41 -4.38
CA LEU A 69 3.76 -8.11 -3.11
C LEU A 69 5.00 -8.09 -2.19
N VAL A 70 6.18 -8.32 -2.75
CA VAL A 70 7.45 -8.25 -2.00
C VAL A 70 7.63 -6.84 -1.42
N LYS A 71 7.41 -5.78 -2.20
CA LYS A 71 7.49 -4.40 -1.71
C LYS A 71 6.53 -4.15 -0.56
N ALA A 72 5.29 -4.63 -0.67
CA ALA A 72 4.28 -4.45 0.37
C ALA A 72 4.68 -5.17 1.66
N PHE A 73 5.25 -6.37 1.55
CA PHE A 73 5.79 -7.09 2.70
C PHE A 73 6.94 -6.33 3.38
N TYR A 74 7.91 -5.80 2.63
CA TYR A 74 9.01 -5.01 3.20
C TYR A 74 8.53 -3.71 3.87
N ILE A 75 7.55 -3.04 3.26
CA ILE A 75 6.93 -1.83 3.84
C ILE A 75 6.25 -2.20 5.17
N VAL A 76 5.43 -3.24 5.19
CA VAL A 76 4.73 -3.65 6.41
C VAL A 76 5.70 -4.16 7.47
N ALA A 77 6.70 -4.98 7.11
CA ALA A 77 7.65 -5.51 8.07
C ALA A 77 8.52 -4.43 8.73
N GLU A 78 8.88 -3.37 7.99
CA GLU A 78 9.79 -2.34 8.46
C GLU A 78 9.09 -1.12 9.07
N PHE A 79 8.09 -0.56 8.37
CA PHE A 79 7.33 0.59 8.89
C PHE A 79 6.33 0.17 9.97
N MET A 80 6.03 -1.13 10.08
CA MET A 80 5.29 -1.68 11.20
C MET A 80 6.21 -2.48 12.12
N HIS A 81 7.19 -1.81 12.72
CA HIS A 81 8.07 -2.36 13.75
C HIS A 81 7.28 -2.97 14.92
N LEU A 82 6.88 -4.25 14.81
CA LEU A 82 5.74 -4.75 15.59
C LEU A 82 5.86 -6.15 16.14
N ARG A 83 7.00 -6.82 16.13
CA ARG A 83 7.03 -8.23 16.56
C ARG A 83 6.51 -8.46 18.00
N HIS A 84 6.37 -7.41 18.83
CA HIS A 84 5.77 -7.50 20.16
C HIS A 84 4.52 -6.59 20.44
N GLU A 85 4.22 -5.55 19.65
CA GLU A 85 3.02 -4.69 19.82
C GLU A 85 1.99 -4.77 18.66
N VAL A 86 2.12 -5.80 17.82
CA VAL A 86 1.47 -5.97 16.50
C VAL A 86 -0.02 -5.67 16.36
N LYS A 87 -0.82 -5.93 17.39
CA LYS A 87 -2.26 -6.06 17.21
C LYS A 87 -2.92 -4.72 16.88
N ASN A 88 -2.48 -3.63 17.50
CA ASN A 88 -3.12 -2.33 17.34
C ASN A 88 -2.76 -1.66 16.00
N LEU A 89 -1.52 -1.85 15.56
CA LEU A 89 -1.03 -1.28 14.31
C LEU A 89 -1.44 -2.13 13.08
N ILE A 90 -1.63 -3.45 13.24
CA ILE A 90 -2.34 -4.26 12.23
C ILE A 90 -3.79 -3.81 12.11
N LEU A 91 -4.49 -3.57 13.23
CA LEU A 91 -5.89 -3.13 13.20
C LEU A 91 -6.06 -1.76 12.51
N SER A 92 -5.13 -0.83 12.72
CA SER A 92 -5.19 0.50 12.08
C SER A 92 -4.98 0.48 10.57
N ILE A 93 -4.28 -0.53 10.02
CA ILE A 93 -4.22 -0.77 8.57
C ILE A 93 -5.40 -1.62 8.09
N MET A 94 -5.79 -2.65 8.84
CA MET A 94 -6.81 -3.62 8.43
C MET A 94 -8.18 -2.97 8.25
N ILE A 95 -8.58 -2.07 9.17
CA ILE A 95 -9.87 -1.38 9.12
C ILE A 95 -10.04 -0.55 7.82
N PRO A 96 -9.13 0.39 7.47
CA PRO A 96 -9.25 1.15 6.24
C PRO A 96 -9.14 0.27 4.99
N LEU A 97 -8.32 -0.80 5.01
CA LEU A 97 -8.24 -1.75 3.89
C LEU A 97 -9.57 -2.48 3.65
N LEU A 98 -10.20 -2.97 4.72
CA LEU A 98 -11.46 -3.69 4.65
C LEU A 98 -12.61 -2.77 4.24
N LEU A 99 -12.61 -1.53 4.74
CA LEU A 99 -13.56 -0.51 4.31
C LEU A 99 -13.38 -0.18 2.81
N PHE A 100 -12.14 -0.13 2.31
CA PHE A 100 -11.86 0.10 0.90
C PHE A 100 -12.39 -1.02 -0.01
N ILE A 101 -12.18 -2.29 0.36
CA ILE A 101 -12.71 -3.45 -0.38
C ILE A 101 -14.23 -3.45 -0.38
N TRP A 102 -14.85 -3.18 0.78
CA TRP A 102 -16.29 -3.05 0.90
C TRP A 102 -16.83 -1.93 0.01
N PHE A 103 -16.19 -0.76 0.02
CA PHE A 103 -16.58 0.41 -0.77
C PHE A 103 -16.49 0.15 -2.28
N ILE A 104 -15.40 -0.46 -2.75
CA ILE A 104 -15.27 -0.88 -4.16
C ILE A 104 -16.42 -1.82 -4.54
N THR A 105 -16.71 -2.81 -3.69
CA THR A 105 -17.78 -3.77 -3.95
C THR A 105 -19.14 -3.08 -4.03
N ALA A 106 -19.46 -2.21 -3.07
CA ALA A 106 -20.70 -1.43 -3.04
C ALA A 106 -20.85 -0.56 -4.29
N PHE A 107 -19.78 0.15 -4.69
CA PHE A 107 -19.78 1.00 -5.88
C PHE A 107 -19.88 0.22 -7.20
N LEU A 108 -19.28 -0.97 -7.29
CA LEU A 108 -19.46 -1.84 -8.45
C LEU A 108 -20.91 -2.32 -8.57
N THR A 109 -21.53 -2.69 -7.44
CA THR A 109 -22.93 -3.11 -7.44
C THR A 109 -23.89 -1.98 -7.75
N ASP A 110 -23.68 -0.78 -7.19
CA ASP A 110 -24.50 0.40 -7.45
C ASP A 110 -24.29 0.96 -8.87
N GLY A 111 -23.06 0.93 -9.37
CA GLY A 111 -22.79 1.28 -10.77
C GLY A 111 -23.50 0.36 -11.77
N ASN A 112 -23.62 -0.94 -11.45
CA ASN A 112 -24.34 -1.88 -12.31
C ASN A 112 -25.87 -1.68 -12.24
N SER A 113 -26.45 -1.36 -11.08
CA SER A 113 -27.89 -1.08 -10.97
C SER A 113 -28.28 0.16 -11.78
N TRP A 114 -27.49 1.23 -11.70
CA TRP A 114 -27.68 2.45 -12.50
C TRP A 114 -27.69 2.19 -14.01
N ARG A 115 -26.80 1.32 -14.49
CA ARG A 115 -26.75 0.95 -15.91
C ARG A 115 -28.05 0.26 -16.36
N VAL A 116 -28.55 -0.67 -15.56
CA VAL A 116 -29.79 -1.43 -15.84
C VAL A 116 -31.01 -0.51 -15.84
N ASP A 117 -31.09 0.41 -14.87
CA ASP A 117 -32.20 1.36 -14.79
C ASP A 117 -32.24 2.32 -15.98
N ARG A 118 -31.08 2.74 -16.49
CA ARG A 118 -30.99 3.55 -17.71
C ARG A 118 -31.49 2.80 -18.94
N GLU A 119 -31.09 1.53 -19.12
CA GLU A 119 -31.55 0.68 -20.23
C GLU A 119 -33.08 0.50 -20.20
N ARG A 120 -33.66 0.33 -19.00
CA ARG A 120 -35.11 0.24 -18.82
C ARG A 120 -35.84 1.54 -19.22
N ARG A 121 -35.30 2.72 -18.89
CA ARG A 121 -35.90 4.01 -19.26
C ARG A 121 -35.92 4.24 -20.77
N VAL A 122 -34.83 3.91 -21.47
CA VAL A 122 -34.76 4.03 -22.93
C VAL A 122 -35.79 3.12 -23.62
N THR A 123 -35.88 1.87 -23.17
CA THR A 123 -36.87 0.92 -23.72
C THR A 123 -38.30 1.40 -23.48
N GLN A 124 -38.59 2.02 -22.33
CA GLN A 124 -39.91 2.54 -22.01
C GLN A 124 -40.31 3.74 -22.89
N THR A 125 -39.37 4.63 -23.24
CA THR A 125 -39.67 5.76 -24.13
C THR A 125 -39.99 5.33 -25.57
N GLU A 126 -39.40 4.23 -26.04
CA GLU A 126 -39.66 3.69 -27.38
C GLU A 126 -41.05 3.03 -27.47
N GLN A 127 -41.49 2.36 -26.40
CA GLN A 127 -42.79 1.68 -26.34
C GLN A 127 -43.98 2.65 -26.18
N VAL A 128 -43.76 3.85 -25.63
CA VAL A 128 -44.83 4.84 -25.37
C VAL A 128 -45.01 5.83 -26.54
N SER A 129 -44.06 5.88 -27.48
CA SER A 129 -44.21 6.63 -28.73
C SER A 129 -44.65 5.66 -29.85
N PRO A 130 -45.95 5.49 -30.13
CA PRO A 130 -46.35 4.80 -31.36
C PRO A 130 -45.70 5.54 -32.54
N ALA A 131 -45.07 4.78 -33.44
CA ALA A 131 -44.50 5.31 -34.67
C ALA A 131 -45.53 6.19 -35.40
N PRO A 132 -45.14 7.36 -35.93
CA PRO A 132 -46.05 8.20 -36.72
C PRO A 132 -46.54 7.49 -37.99
#